data_AF-A0A7Y9I7W9-F1
#
_entry.id   AF-A0A7Y9I7W9-F1
#
_cell.length_a   1.000
_cell.length_b   1.000
_cell.length_c   1.000
_cell.angle_alpha   90.00
_cell.angle_beta   90.00
_cell.angle_gamma   90.00
#
_symmetry.space_group_name_H-M   'P 1'
#
loop_
_entity.id
_entity.type
_entity.pdbx_description
1 polymer ?
#
loop_
_entity_poly.entity_id
_entity_poly.type
_entity_poly.pdbx_seq_one_letter_code
_entity_poly.pdbx_strand_id
1 'polypeptide(L)'
;MSGPAGAGKSTLAEGLAATLGRDRPVDRFGEEELFTRPSFARVAAGFRGSGHPVPAEFEEAYGSWLAGLPQDAVAIMDWCPSGMAGDLPWALADRPGYVRHLRRVRALAGGRVLQLRLCVPIGQAVDRAAAERGEDWLDRYDRIARAAGHDQPERRDRITAWATHHNAATELELQAAAEAGWPLETVDASRSPEEVRAQAAALVDGR
;
A
#
# COMPACT_ATOMS: atom_id res chain seq x y z
N MET A 1 -0.36 3.40 2.51
CA MET A 1 -1.54 2.71 3.11
C MET A 1 -1.41 1.22 2.88
N SER A 2 -2.02 0.41 3.76
CA SER A 2 -2.09 -1.06 3.65
C SER A 2 -3.53 -1.53 3.79
N GLY A 3 -3.87 -2.60 3.12
CA GLY A 3 -5.21 -3.19 3.14
C GLY A 3 -5.54 -3.92 1.83
N PRO A 4 -6.54 -4.80 1.83
CA PRO A 4 -6.89 -5.61 0.67
C PRO A 4 -7.29 -4.76 -0.55
N ALA A 5 -7.33 -5.39 -1.72
CA ALA A 5 -7.99 -4.81 -2.89
C ALA A 5 -9.45 -4.45 -2.53
N GLY A 6 -9.92 -3.28 -2.96
CA GLY A 6 -11.26 -2.78 -2.60
C GLY A 6 -11.41 -2.20 -1.20
N ALA A 7 -10.32 -2.09 -0.42
CA ALA A 7 -10.35 -1.38 0.88
C ALA A 7 -10.52 0.14 0.76
N GLY A 8 -10.41 0.71 -0.44
CA GLY A 8 -10.55 2.16 -0.67
C GLY A 8 -9.26 2.96 -0.48
N LYS A 9 -8.07 2.35 -0.64
CA LYS A 9 -6.77 3.02 -0.46
C LYS A 9 -6.60 4.25 -1.35
N SER A 10 -6.83 4.11 -2.66
CA SER A 10 -6.69 5.22 -3.61
C SER A 10 -7.73 6.31 -3.38
N THR A 11 -8.99 5.94 -3.12
CA THR A 11 -10.06 6.88 -2.74
C THR A 11 -9.71 7.67 -1.48
N LEU A 12 -9.16 7.01 -0.46
CA LEU A 12 -8.72 7.67 0.76
C LEU A 12 -7.51 8.58 0.51
N ALA A 13 -6.55 8.16 -0.32
CA ALA A 13 -5.39 8.97 -0.68
C ALA A 13 -5.79 10.28 -1.35
N GLU A 14 -6.69 10.20 -2.33
CA GLU A 14 -7.24 11.33 -3.04
C GLU A 14 -8.03 12.25 -2.10
N GLY A 15 -8.90 11.68 -1.28
CA GLY A 15 -9.68 12.42 -0.29
C GLY A 15 -8.80 13.15 0.74
N LEU A 16 -7.77 12.48 1.27
CA LEU A 16 -6.82 13.10 2.19
C LEU A 16 -6.01 14.20 1.52
N ALA A 17 -5.56 13.99 0.28
CA ALA A 17 -4.85 15.02 -0.45
C ALA A 17 -5.71 16.27 -0.67
N ALA A 18 -6.99 16.09 -1.01
CA ALA A 18 -7.92 17.21 -1.15
C ALA A 18 -8.25 17.91 0.18
N THR A 19 -8.26 17.18 1.30
CA THR A 19 -8.51 17.76 2.63
C THR A 19 -7.28 18.51 3.16
N LEU A 20 -6.11 17.86 3.20
CA LEU A 20 -4.89 18.42 3.76
C LEU A 20 -4.26 19.48 2.85
N GLY A 21 -4.46 19.35 1.52
CA GLY A 21 -3.96 20.28 0.50
C GLY A 21 -4.52 21.70 0.59
N ARG A 22 -5.53 21.92 1.44
CA ARG A 22 -6.08 23.27 1.71
C ARG A 22 -5.15 24.12 2.57
N ASP A 23 -4.38 23.47 3.44
CA ASP A 23 -3.61 24.16 4.49
C ASP A 23 -2.09 23.96 4.34
N ARG A 24 -1.65 22.94 3.60
CA ARG A 24 -0.22 22.65 3.38
C ARG A 24 0.01 21.92 2.04
N PRO A 25 1.24 21.93 1.50
CA PRO A 25 1.56 21.17 0.30
C PRO A 25 1.33 19.67 0.51
N VAL A 26 0.72 19.00 -0.48
CA VAL A 26 0.54 17.55 -0.45
C VAL A 26 1.02 16.96 -1.76
N ASP A 27 1.85 15.92 -1.68
CA ASP A 27 2.21 15.10 -2.83
C ASP A 27 1.62 13.69 -2.66
N ARG A 28 0.66 13.35 -3.52
CA ARG A 28 0.05 12.03 -3.57
C ARG A 28 0.78 11.17 -4.59
N PHE A 29 1.22 9.99 -4.17
CA PHE A 29 1.83 8.96 -5.01
C PHE A 29 0.87 7.77 -5.10
N GLY A 30 0.25 7.59 -6.27
CA GLY A 30 -0.54 6.40 -6.60
C GLY A 30 0.30 5.20 -7.04
N GLU A 31 -0.25 4.00 -6.95
CA GLU A 31 0.37 2.74 -7.44
C GLU A 31 0.89 2.86 -8.88
N GLU A 32 0.08 3.38 -9.81
CA GLU A 32 0.48 3.53 -11.22
C GLU A 32 1.62 4.54 -11.41
N GLU A 33 1.81 5.48 -10.48
CA GLU A 33 2.85 6.49 -10.56
C GLU A 33 4.25 5.92 -10.34
N LEU A 34 4.35 4.71 -9.77
CA LEU A 34 5.60 3.94 -9.76
C LEU A 34 6.21 3.82 -11.15
N PHE A 35 5.36 3.67 -12.17
CA PHE A 35 5.78 3.38 -13.54
C PHE A 35 5.99 4.63 -14.41
N THR A 36 5.61 5.80 -13.91
CA THR A 36 5.62 7.07 -14.65
C THR A 36 6.50 8.15 -14.01
N ARG A 37 6.74 8.11 -12.69
CA ARG A 37 7.58 9.10 -12.01
C ARG A 37 9.06 8.91 -12.33
N PRO A 38 9.78 9.98 -12.75
CA PRO A 38 11.20 9.88 -13.10
C PRO A 38 12.08 9.32 -11.99
N SER A 39 11.82 9.70 -10.72
CA SER A 39 12.60 9.22 -9.57
C SER A 39 12.49 7.71 -9.35
N PHE A 40 11.44 7.06 -9.86
CA PHE A 40 11.21 5.61 -9.73
C PHE A 40 11.54 4.83 -10.99
N ALA A 41 12.15 5.45 -12.01
CA ALA A 41 12.41 4.81 -13.30
C ALA A 41 13.20 3.48 -13.18
N ARG A 42 14.19 3.42 -12.27
CA ARG A 42 14.98 2.19 -12.01
C ARG A 42 14.13 1.11 -11.36
N VAL A 43 13.33 1.48 -10.37
CA VAL A 43 12.40 0.56 -9.69
C VAL A 43 11.39 0.00 -10.69
N ALA A 44 10.81 0.85 -11.52
CA ALA A 44 9.90 0.47 -12.60
C ALA A 44 10.55 -0.47 -13.62
N ALA A 45 11.82 -0.22 -13.99
CA ALA A 45 12.57 -1.10 -14.87
C ALA A 45 12.79 -2.49 -14.24
N GLY A 46 13.08 -2.54 -12.93
CA GLY A 46 13.20 -3.79 -12.17
C GLY A 46 11.92 -4.63 -12.20
N PHE A 47 10.75 -3.99 -12.08
CA PHE A 47 9.45 -4.67 -12.19
C PHE A 47 9.08 -5.10 -13.61
N ARG A 48 9.49 -4.35 -14.64
CA ARG A 48 9.25 -4.71 -16.05
C ARG A 48 10.19 -5.80 -16.56
N GLY A 49 11.40 -5.88 -16.00
CA GLY A 49 12.41 -6.87 -16.34
C GLY A 49 12.32 -8.15 -15.52
N SER A 50 13.35 -8.99 -15.63
CA SER A 50 13.46 -10.25 -14.87
C SER A 50 14.25 -10.12 -13.57
N GLY A 51 14.69 -8.91 -13.20
CA GLY A 51 15.66 -8.69 -12.12
C GLY A 51 15.08 -8.43 -10.74
N HIS A 52 13.82 -7.96 -10.66
CA HIS A 52 13.24 -7.31 -9.49
C HIS A 52 14.07 -6.10 -8.99
N PRO A 53 13.41 -5.03 -8.51
CA PRO A 53 14.15 -3.91 -7.93
C PRO A 53 14.83 -4.31 -6.61
N VAL A 54 16.05 -3.82 -6.41
CA VAL A 54 16.83 -4.07 -5.18
C VAL A 54 16.62 -2.96 -4.14
N PRO A 55 16.90 -3.20 -2.83
CA PRO A 55 16.65 -2.21 -1.78
C PRO A 55 17.26 -0.83 -2.05
N ALA A 56 18.49 -0.79 -2.58
CA ALA A 56 19.19 0.45 -2.86
C ALA A 56 18.48 1.32 -3.92
N GLU A 57 17.81 0.70 -4.89
CA GLU A 57 17.07 1.43 -5.94
C GLU A 57 15.80 2.07 -5.38
N PHE A 58 15.11 1.37 -4.47
CA PHE A 58 14.00 1.95 -3.72
C PHE A 58 14.46 3.12 -2.85
N GLU A 59 15.54 2.94 -2.09
CA GLU A 59 16.08 3.98 -1.21
C GLU A 59 16.51 5.22 -1.98
N GLU A 60 17.16 5.06 -3.14
CA GLU A 60 17.50 6.14 -4.06
C GLU A 60 16.23 6.86 -4.56
N ALA A 61 15.23 6.10 -5.01
CA ALA A 61 13.97 6.65 -5.52
C ALA A 61 13.18 7.44 -4.47
N TYR A 62 13.01 6.87 -3.27
CA TYR A 62 12.36 7.55 -2.15
C TYR A 62 13.13 8.78 -1.72
N GLY A 63 14.46 8.67 -1.59
CA GLY A 63 15.31 9.80 -1.21
C GLY A 63 15.21 10.95 -2.21
N SER A 64 15.28 10.65 -3.51
CA SER A 64 15.13 11.64 -4.57
C SER A 64 13.75 12.28 -4.57
N TRP A 65 12.69 11.50 -4.36
CA TRP A 65 11.33 12.03 -4.31
C TRP A 65 11.10 12.92 -3.09
N LEU A 66 11.45 12.44 -1.89
CA LEU A 66 11.25 13.16 -0.64
C LEU A 66 12.10 14.44 -0.57
N ALA A 67 13.32 14.43 -1.11
CA ALA A 67 14.16 15.63 -1.18
C ALA A 67 13.60 16.74 -2.08
N GLY A 68 12.70 16.40 -3.02
CA GLY A 68 12.02 17.37 -3.88
C GLY A 68 10.78 18.02 -3.23
N LEU A 69 10.36 17.57 -2.05
CA LEU A 69 9.18 18.08 -1.37
C LEU A 69 9.51 19.31 -0.51
N PRO A 70 8.57 20.27 -0.37
CA PRO A 70 8.66 21.31 0.64
C PRO A 70 8.78 20.75 2.06
N GLN A 71 9.40 21.50 2.98
CA GLN A 71 9.68 21.05 4.35
C GLN A 71 8.42 20.68 5.15
N ASP A 72 7.29 21.33 4.88
CA ASP A 72 5.99 21.13 5.53
C ASP A 72 5.03 20.26 4.72
N ALA A 73 5.50 19.65 3.62
CA ALA A 73 4.67 18.85 2.75
C ALA A 73 4.27 17.52 3.39
N VAL A 74 3.08 17.03 3.01
CA VAL A 74 2.63 15.68 3.33
C VAL A 74 2.75 14.80 2.09
N ALA A 75 3.50 13.71 2.21
CA ALA A 75 3.55 12.68 1.18
C ALA A 75 2.54 11.56 1.48
N ILE A 76 1.67 11.22 0.53
CA ILE A 76 0.63 10.20 0.70
C ILE A 76 0.83 9.10 -0.35
N MET A 77 1.06 7.87 0.11
CA MET A 77 1.16 6.69 -0.78
C MET A 77 -0.02 5.74 -0.59
N ASP A 78 -0.73 5.40 -1.66
CA ASP A 78 -1.80 4.38 -1.62
C ASP A 78 -1.28 2.93 -1.71
N TRP A 79 -0.06 2.77 -2.21
CA TRP A 79 0.78 1.58 -2.06
C TRP A 79 2.05 1.94 -1.29
N CYS A 80 2.18 1.44 -0.05
CA CYS A 80 3.28 1.85 0.82
C CYS A 80 4.60 1.11 0.54
N PRO A 81 5.75 1.63 1.00
CA PRO A 81 7.06 0.99 0.78
C PRO A 81 7.18 -0.43 1.32
N SER A 82 6.51 -0.76 2.43
CA SER A 82 6.44 -2.14 2.92
C SER A 82 5.66 -3.04 1.96
N GLY A 83 4.50 -2.61 1.49
CA GLY A 83 3.73 -3.36 0.49
C GLY A 83 4.43 -3.49 -0.86
N MET A 84 5.23 -2.51 -1.28
CA MET A 84 5.98 -2.58 -2.54
C MET A 84 7.13 -3.59 -2.49
N ALA A 85 7.76 -3.71 -1.32
CA ALA A 85 8.90 -4.60 -1.12
C ALA A 85 8.48 -5.99 -0.64
N GLY A 86 7.36 -6.12 0.07
CA GLY A 86 6.95 -7.32 0.82
C GLY A 86 6.93 -8.62 0.01
N ASP A 87 6.54 -8.53 -1.25
CA ASP A 87 6.42 -9.67 -2.16
C ASP A 87 7.70 -9.94 -2.98
N LEU A 88 8.76 -9.13 -2.81
CA LEU A 88 9.99 -9.31 -3.57
C LEU A 88 10.84 -10.44 -3.00
N PRO A 89 11.53 -11.23 -3.85
CA PRO A 89 12.31 -12.39 -3.40
C PRO A 89 13.32 -12.07 -2.29
N TRP A 90 13.99 -10.91 -2.36
CA TRP A 90 14.95 -10.50 -1.33
C TRP A 90 14.29 -10.17 0.00
N ALA A 91 13.05 -9.64 0.00
CA ALA A 91 12.33 -9.32 1.23
C ALA A 91 11.80 -10.58 1.92
N LEU A 92 11.36 -11.55 1.11
CA LEU A 92 10.94 -12.88 1.57
C LEU A 92 12.13 -13.70 2.10
N ALA A 93 13.31 -13.59 1.47
CA ALA A 93 14.50 -14.35 1.84
C ALA A 93 15.31 -13.74 3.00
N ASP A 94 15.35 -12.41 3.13
CA ASP A 94 16.13 -11.70 4.17
C ASP A 94 15.24 -10.72 4.95
N ARG A 95 14.52 -11.25 5.93
CA ARG A 95 13.68 -10.44 6.84
C ARG A 95 14.47 -9.33 7.55
N PRO A 96 15.66 -9.56 8.14
CA PRO A 96 16.48 -8.49 8.70
C PRO A 96 16.85 -7.40 7.69
N GLY A 97 17.17 -7.78 6.44
CA GLY A 97 17.42 -6.85 5.34
C GLY A 97 16.20 -6.02 4.97
N TYR A 98 15.03 -6.64 4.92
CA TYR A 98 13.77 -5.96 4.69
C TYR A 98 13.43 -4.92 5.78
N VAL A 99 13.56 -5.30 7.05
CA VAL A 99 13.36 -4.35 8.16
C VAL A 99 14.38 -3.21 8.12
N ARG A 100 15.65 -3.50 7.79
CA ARG A 100 16.69 -2.48 7.61
C ARG A 100 16.36 -1.51 6.48
N HIS A 101 15.85 -2.02 5.35
CA HIS A 101 15.37 -1.19 4.24
C HIS A 101 14.27 -0.23 4.71
N LEU A 102 13.24 -0.73 5.40
CA LEU A 102 12.16 0.12 5.92
C LEU A 102 12.62 1.15 6.96
N ARG A 103 13.63 0.82 7.79
CA ARG A 103 14.27 1.79 8.70
C ARG A 103 14.96 2.89 7.92
N ARG A 104 15.64 2.55 6.81
CA ARG A 104 16.30 3.52 5.95
C ARG A 104 15.29 4.44 5.27
N VAL A 105 14.20 3.88 4.72
CA VAL A 105 13.10 4.66 4.13
C VAL A 105 12.49 5.62 5.15
N ARG A 106 12.25 5.17 6.39
CA ARG A 106 11.79 6.05 7.47
C ARG A 106 12.77 7.18 7.78
N ALA A 107 14.07 6.90 7.80
CA ALA A 107 15.08 7.91 8.03
C ALA A 107 15.13 8.95 6.89
N LEU A 108 14.91 8.54 5.63
CA LEU A 108 14.87 9.44 4.47
C LEU A 108 13.70 10.43 4.53
N ALA A 109 12.58 10.05 5.16
CA ALA A 109 11.45 10.97 5.33
C ALA A 109 11.79 12.20 6.18
N GLY A 110 12.83 12.14 7.03
CA GLY A 110 13.28 13.27 7.86
C GLY A 110 12.26 13.79 8.89
N GLY A 111 11.06 13.22 8.91
CA GLY A 111 9.93 13.63 9.75
C GLY A 111 9.10 12.42 10.18
N ARG A 112 7.81 12.67 10.45
CA ARG A 112 6.89 11.64 10.93
C ARG A 112 6.44 10.74 9.78
N VAL A 113 6.63 9.44 9.93
CA VAL A 113 6.06 8.41 9.05
C VAL A 113 4.88 7.77 9.76
N LEU A 114 3.77 7.59 9.03
CA LEU A 114 2.56 6.96 9.53
C LEU A 114 2.08 5.90 8.55
N GLN A 115 1.88 4.67 9.01
CA GLN A 115 1.24 3.63 8.22
C GLN A 115 -0.22 3.51 8.63
N LEU A 116 -1.12 3.72 7.67
CA LEU A 116 -2.55 3.49 7.87
C LEU A 116 -2.92 2.10 7.35
N ARG A 117 -3.47 1.26 8.23
CA ARG A 117 -4.08 -0.03 7.91
C ARG A 117 -5.59 0.17 7.76
N LEU A 118 -6.10 -0.07 6.56
CA LEU A 118 -7.53 -0.03 6.25
C LEU A 118 -8.14 -1.39 6.56
N CYS A 119 -8.95 -1.44 7.61
CA CYS A 119 -9.64 -2.65 8.04
C CYS A 119 -11.05 -2.68 7.47
N VAL A 120 -11.33 -3.69 6.66
CA VAL A 120 -12.65 -3.95 6.07
C VAL A 120 -12.84 -5.47 6.01
N PRO A 121 -14.05 -6.01 6.23
CA PRO A 121 -14.32 -7.42 5.97
C PRO A 121 -13.90 -7.80 4.53
N ILE A 122 -13.14 -8.89 4.37
CA ILE A 122 -12.57 -9.26 3.07
C ILE A 122 -13.65 -9.44 1.99
N GLY A 123 -14.78 -10.08 2.32
CA GLY A 123 -15.90 -10.21 1.38
C GLY A 123 -16.41 -8.84 0.89
N GLN A 124 -16.56 -7.87 1.79
CA GLN A 124 -16.96 -6.51 1.43
C GLN A 124 -15.91 -5.82 0.53
N ALA A 125 -14.62 -6.05 0.78
CA ALA A 125 -13.55 -5.52 -0.05
C ALA A 125 -13.56 -6.13 -1.46
N VAL A 126 -13.76 -7.45 -1.56
CA VAL A 126 -13.91 -8.16 -2.84
C VAL A 126 -15.12 -7.65 -3.61
N ASP A 127 -16.27 -7.48 -2.94
CA ASP A 127 -17.49 -6.94 -3.58
C ASP A 127 -17.26 -5.53 -4.13
N ARG A 128 -16.59 -4.66 -3.38
CA ARG A 128 -16.24 -3.31 -3.83
C ARG A 128 -15.28 -3.34 -5.03
N ALA A 129 -14.24 -4.16 -4.96
CA ALA A 129 -13.27 -4.30 -6.05
C ALA A 129 -13.93 -4.84 -7.32
N ALA A 130 -14.81 -5.82 -7.20
CA ALA A 130 -15.59 -6.37 -8.31
C ALA A 130 -16.55 -5.33 -8.92
N ALA A 131 -17.21 -4.52 -8.09
CA ALA A 131 -18.10 -3.46 -8.56
C ALA A 131 -17.34 -2.35 -9.31
N GLU A 132 -16.13 -2.01 -8.87
CA GLU A 132 -15.28 -0.98 -9.50
C GLU A 132 -14.59 -1.48 -10.78
N ARG A 133 -14.08 -2.72 -10.76
CA ARG A 133 -13.18 -3.23 -11.82
C ARG A 133 -13.85 -4.20 -12.79
N GLY A 134 -15.06 -4.67 -12.48
CA GLY A 134 -15.87 -5.50 -13.36
C GLY A 134 -15.39 -6.95 -13.53
N GLU A 135 -15.88 -7.59 -14.59
CA GLU A 135 -15.71 -9.03 -14.85
C GLU A 135 -14.26 -9.44 -15.10
N ASP A 136 -13.46 -8.62 -15.78
CA ASP A 136 -12.04 -8.94 -16.05
C ASP A 136 -11.24 -9.13 -14.75
N TRP A 137 -11.57 -8.33 -13.72
CA TRP A 137 -10.97 -8.48 -12.40
C TRP A 137 -11.40 -9.78 -11.74
N LEU A 138 -12.69 -10.11 -11.80
CA LEU A 138 -13.22 -11.36 -11.25
C LEU A 138 -12.57 -12.58 -11.92
N ASP A 139 -12.45 -12.59 -13.24
CA ASP A 139 -11.86 -13.70 -14.00
C ASP A 139 -10.35 -13.85 -13.75
N ARG A 140 -9.65 -12.73 -13.59
CA ARG A 140 -8.23 -12.75 -13.19
C ARG A 140 -8.06 -13.37 -11.81
N TYR A 141 -8.80 -12.90 -10.81
CA TYR A 141 -8.61 -13.34 -9.43
C TYR A 141 -9.21 -14.72 -9.16
N ASP A 142 -10.26 -15.15 -9.88
CA ASP A 142 -10.74 -16.54 -9.82
C ASP A 142 -9.67 -17.52 -10.32
N ARG A 143 -9.00 -17.20 -11.43
CA ARG A 143 -7.89 -18.01 -11.94
C ARG A 143 -6.73 -18.11 -10.96
N ILE A 144 -6.36 -16.98 -10.34
CA ILE A 144 -5.32 -16.95 -9.30
C ILE A 144 -5.73 -17.81 -8.11
N ALA A 145 -6.96 -17.65 -7.61
CA ALA A 145 -7.48 -18.42 -6.48
C ALA A 145 -7.48 -19.93 -6.77
N ARG A 146 -7.91 -20.35 -7.97
CA ARG A 146 -7.86 -21.75 -8.41
C ARG A 146 -6.43 -22.29 -8.48
N ALA A 147 -5.52 -21.51 -9.07
CA ALA A 147 -4.11 -21.91 -9.17
C ALA A 147 -3.45 -22.05 -7.78
N ALA A 148 -3.91 -21.30 -6.79
CA ALA A 148 -3.51 -21.42 -5.39
C ALA A 148 -4.24 -22.53 -4.61
N GLY A 149 -5.11 -23.33 -5.27
CA GLY A 149 -5.76 -24.49 -4.66
C GLY A 149 -7.08 -24.21 -3.93
N HIS A 150 -7.69 -23.03 -4.12
CA HIS A 150 -9.00 -22.71 -3.54
C HIS A 150 -10.14 -23.31 -4.38
N ASP A 151 -11.04 -24.05 -3.75
CA ASP A 151 -12.02 -24.95 -4.39
C ASP A 151 -13.51 -24.60 -4.13
N GLN A 152 -13.80 -23.48 -3.44
CA GLN A 152 -15.17 -23.04 -3.13
C GLN A 152 -16.03 -22.98 -4.41
N PRO A 153 -17.28 -23.48 -4.44
CA PRO A 153 -18.04 -23.59 -5.70
C PRO A 153 -18.26 -22.24 -6.38
N GLU A 154 -18.69 -21.24 -5.61
CA GLU A 154 -18.95 -19.88 -6.10
C GLU A 154 -17.66 -19.09 -6.35
N ARG A 155 -17.59 -18.41 -7.50
CA ARG A 155 -16.45 -17.57 -7.90
C ARG A 155 -16.08 -16.54 -6.84
N ARG A 156 -17.08 -15.85 -6.27
CA ARG A 156 -16.86 -14.81 -5.24
C ARG A 156 -16.33 -15.39 -3.93
N ASP A 157 -16.86 -16.52 -3.49
CA ASP A 157 -16.41 -17.17 -2.25
C ASP A 157 -14.97 -17.67 -2.38
N ARG A 158 -14.61 -18.18 -3.57
CA ARG A 158 -13.24 -18.62 -3.87
C ARG A 158 -12.24 -17.47 -3.83
N ILE A 159 -12.57 -16.34 -4.46
CA ILE A 159 -11.76 -15.13 -4.43
C ILE A 159 -11.65 -14.61 -2.99
N THR A 160 -12.74 -14.63 -2.23
CA THR A 160 -12.76 -14.19 -0.82
C THR A 160 -11.89 -15.10 0.06
N ALA A 161 -11.95 -16.41 -0.13
CA ALA A 161 -11.12 -17.37 0.59
C ALA A 161 -9.63 -17.18 0.28
N TRP A 162 -9.30 -17.01 -1.01
CA TRP A 162 -7.94 -16.69 -1.45
C TRP A 162 -7.44 -15.37 -0.86
N ALA A 163 -8.23 -14.29 -0.97
CA ALA A 163 -7.87 -12.99 -0.45
C ALA A 163 -7.73 -12.98 1.08
N THR A 164 -8.51 -13.81 1.79
CA THR A 164 -8.37 -13.98 3.25
C THR A 164 -7.02 -14.59 3.61
N HIS A 165 -6.60 -15.63 2.88
CA HIS A 165 -5.29 -16.24 3.07
C HIS A 165 -4.15 -15.28 2.67
N HIS A 166 -4.30 -14.59 1.54
CA HIS A 166 -3.31 -13.64 1.06
C HIS A 166 -3.20 -12.39 1.93
N ASN A 167 -4.27 -11.97 2.61
CA ASN A 167 -4.22 -10.91 3.59
C ASN A 167 -3.30 -11.25 4.80
N ALA A 168 -2.99 -12.53 5.03
CA ALA A 168 -1.94 -12.91 5.97
C ALA A 168 -0.54 -12.50 5.50
N ALA A 169 -0.30 -12.38 4.19
CA ALA A 169 0.94 -11.81 3.65
C ALA A 169 1.06 -10.31 3.98
N THR A 170 -0.06 -9.56 3.94
CA THR A 170 -0.12 -8.18 4.44
C THR A 170 0.30 -8.07 5.91
N GLU A 171 0.01 -9.07 6.76
CA GLU A 171 0.45 -9.04 8.17
C GLU A 171 1.97 -9.10 8.30
N LEU A 172 2.68 -9.83 7.44
CA LEU A 172 4.14 -9.86 7.44
C LEU A 172 4.72 -8.49 7.11
N GLU A 173 4.13 -7.77 6.17
CA GLU A 173 4.52 -6.40 5.81
C GLU A 173 4.30 -5.43 6.97
N LEU A 174 3.13 -5.53 7.62
CA LEU A 174 2.78 -4.72 8.79
C LEU A 174 3.73 -4.97 9.96
N GLN A 175 4.08 -6.23 10.21
CA GLN A 175 5.07 -6.60 11.21
C GLN A 175 6.44 -6.01 10.88
N ALA A 176 6.87 -6.04 9.61
CA ALA A 176 8.18 -5.51 9.21
C ALA A 176 8.26 -4.00 9.42
N ALA A 177 7.19 -3.29 9.05
CA ALA A 177 7.10 -1.85 9.27
C ALA A 177 7.07 -1.51 10.77
N ALA A 178 6.36 -2.28 11.58
CA ALA A 178 6.37 -2.13 13.04
C ALA A 178 7.78 -2.34 13.63
N GLU A 179 8.48 -3.42 13.22
CA GLU A 179 9.89 -3.68 13.62
C GLU A 179 10.85 -2.57 13.14
N ALA A 180 10.52 -1.91 12.02
CA ALA A 180 11.23 -0.75 11.51
C ALA A 180 10.89 0.57 12.23
N GLY A 181 9.98 0.53 13.21
CA GLY A 181 9.57 1.69 14.01
C GLY A 181 8.58 2.61 13.31
N TRP A 182 7.77 2.08 12.39
CA TRP A 182 6.68 2.81 11.75
C TRP A 182 5.44 2.71 12.64
N PRO A 183 4.91 3.83 13.17
CA PRO A 183 3.61 3.86 13.82
C PRO A 183 2.54 3.30 12.89
N LEU A 184 1.77 2.34 13.39
CA LEU A 184 0.66 1.73 12.69
C LEU A 184 -0.64 2.23 13.31
N GLU A 185 -1.44 2.92 12.50
CA GLU A 185 -2.78 3.34 12.90
C GLU A 185 -3.83 2.59 12.07
N THR A 186 -4.92 2.22 12.72
CA THR A 186 -6.00 1.46 12.08
C THR A 186 -7.15 2.39 11.73
N VAL A 187 -7.65 2.26 10.50
CA VAL A 187 -8.82 2.98 9.99
C VAL A 187 -9.92 1.96 9.70
N ASP A 188 -11.12 2.20 10.22
CA ASP A 188 -12.28 1.35 9.98
C ASP A 188 -12.86 1.67 8.59
N ALA A 189 -12.39 0.95 7.58
CA ALA A 189 -12.78 1.13 6.19
C ALA A 189 -14.13 0.48 5.83
N SER A 190 -14.85 -0.08 6.81
CA SER A 190 -16.23 -0.55 6.61
C SER A 190 -17.26 0.58 6.56
N ARG A 191 -16.90 1.77 7.07
CA ARG A 191 -17.73 2.99 7.14
C ARG A 191 -17.86 3.73 5.81
N SER A 192 -18.59 4.85 5.81
CA SER A 192 -18.71 5.72 4.64
C SER A 192 -17.36 6.38 4.29
N PRO A 193 -17.09 6.70 3.00
CA PRO A 193 -15.85 7.35 2.61
C PRO A 193 -15.54 8.65 3.35
N GLU A 194 -16.58 9.41 3.74
CA GLU A 194 -16.44 10.65 4.50
C GLU A 194 -15.94 10.39 5.93
N GLU A 195 -16.52 9.41 6.62
CA GLU A 195 -16.10 9.03 7.98
C GLU A 195 -14.67 8.46 7.99
N VAL A 196 -14.35 7.61 7.01
CA VAL A 196 -13.00 7.03 6.84
C VAL A 196 -11.97 8.14 6.62
N ARG A 197 -12.29 9.12 5.76
CA ARG A 197 -11.43 10.28 5.51
C ARG A 197 -11.27 11.15 6.76
N ALA A 198 -12.36 11.44 7.48
CA ALA A 198 -12.31 12.23 8.69
C ALA A 198 -11.44 11.56 9.78
N GLN A 199 -11.60 10.25 9.98
CA GLN A 199 -10.77 9.47 10.89
C GLN A 199 -9.28 9.54 10.49
N ALA A 200 -8.98 9.29 9.21
CA ALA A 200 -7.61 9.30 8.72
C ALA A 200 -6.96 10.69 8.81
N ALA A 201 -7.69 11.76 8.49
CA ALA A 201 -7.20 13.13 8.63
C ALA A 201 -6.87 13.46 10.08
N ALA A 202 -7.73 13.06 11.03
CA ALA A 202 -7.48 13.25 12.46
C ALA A 202 -6.23 12.50 12.96
N LEU A 203 -5.89 11.34 12.38
CA LEU A 203 -4.64 10.62 12.69
C LEU A 203 -3.40 11.28 12.07
N VAL A 204 -3.57 11.94 10.92
CA VAL A 204 -2.50 12.71 10.29
C VAL A 204 -2.27 14.03 11.04
N ASP A 205 -3.29 14.71 11.54
CA ASP A 205 -3.13 15.96 12.29
C ASP A 205 -2.91 15.77 13.80
N GLY A 206 -3.40 14.66 14.36
CA GLY A 206 -3.25 14.33 15.76
C GLY A 206 -1.90 13.69 16.05
N ARG A 207 -1.07 14.40 16.83
CA ARG A 207 0.27 14.07 17.35
C ARG A 207 1.41 14.69 16.56
#